data_AF-A0A1F9AAE6-F1
#
_entry.id   AF-A0A1F9AAE6-F1
#
_cell.length_a   1.000
_cell.length_b   1.000
_cell.length_c   1.000
_cell.angle_alpha   90.00
_cell.angle_beta   90.00
_cell.angle_gamma   90.00
#
_symmetry.space_group_name_H-M   'P 1'
#
loop_
_entity.id
_entity.type
_entity.pdbx_description
1 polymer ?
#
loop_
_entity_poly.entity_id
_entity_poly.type
_entity_poly.pdbx_seq_one_letter_code
_entity_poly.pdbx_strand_id
1 'polypeptide(L)' 'MAIHLSAIKRARQNQKRRIRNVHVESTVKSAVKRVRAALEKKDVDEARNALFKAIPLIRKG' A
#
# COMPACT_ATOMS: atom_id res chain seq x y z
N MET A 1 -18.21 24.72 -2.92
CA MET A 1 -17.21 25.42 -2.07
C MET A 1 -17.44 24.98 -0.62
N ALA A 2 -16.41 24.58 0.13
CA ALA A 2 -16.57 24.24 1.54
C ALA A 2 -16.74 25.54 2.37
N ILE A 3 -17.99 25.94 2.62
CA ILE A 3 -18.31 27.24 3.23
C ILE A 3 -18.15 27.23 4.76
N HIS A 4 -18.23 26.04 5.39
CA HIS A 4 -18.15 25.89 6.83
C HIS A 4 -16.73 25.52 7.32
N LEU A 5 -16.34 26.04 8.48
CA LEU A 5 -15.05 25.76 9.13
C LEU A 5 -14.79 24.25 9.33
N SER A 6 -15.85 23.49 9.61
CA SER A 6 -15.80 22.03 9.75
C SER A 6 -15.43 21.34 8.44
N ALA A 7 -15.94 21.80 7.31
CA ALA A 7 -15.65 21.26 5.98
C ALA A 7 -14.20 21.54 5.57
N ILE A 8 -13.67 22.73 5.86
CA ILE A 8 -12.24 23.06 5.65
C ILE A 8 -11.34 22.16 6.52
N LYS A 9 -11.71 21.92 7.77
CA LYS A 9 -10.99 20.99 8.66
C LYS A 9 -11.02 19.55 8.10
N ARG A 10 -12.18 19.07 7.65
CA ARG A 10 -12.33 17.75 7.02
C ARG A 10 -11.46 17.63 5.76
N ALA A 11 -11.43 18.64 4.90
CA ALA A 11 -10.58 18.64 3.71
C ALA A 11 -9.08 18.48 4.06
N ARG A 12 -8.59 19.22 5.06
CA ARG A 12 -7.20 19.07 5.56
C ARG A 12 -6.92 17.68 6.12
N GLN A 13 -7.85 17.11 6.87
CA GLN A 13 -7.73 15.76 7.42
C GLN A 13 -7.74 14.68 6.32
N ASN A 14 -8.62 14.83 5.33
CA ASN A 14 -8.72 13.92 4.20
C ASN A 14 -7.43 13.93 3.38
N GLN A 15 -6.80 15.10 3.18
CA GLN A 15 -5.51 15.20 2.51
C GLN A 15 -4.42 14.38 3.24
N LYS A 16 -4.34 14.50 4.56
CA LYS A 16 -3.39 13.72 5.38
C LYS A 16 -3.67 12.22 5.33
N ARG A 17 -4.95 11.83 5.34
CA ARG A 17 -5.36 10.41 5.21
C ARG A 17 -5.04 9.87 3.82
N ARG A 18 -5.30 10.66 2.77
CA ARG A 18 -5.01 10.30 1.38
C ARG A 18 -3.54 9.96 1.18
N ILE A 19 -2.63 10.80 1.66
CA ILE A 19 -1.18 10.56 1.54
C ILE A 19 -0.78 9.25 2.22
N ARG A 20 -1.29 8.99 3.43
CA ARG A 20 -1.03 7.73 4.14
C ARG A 20 -1.58 6.52 3.40
N ASN A 21 -2.83 6.59 2.94
CA ASN A 21 -3.48 5.48 2.24
C ASN A 21 -2.77 5.16 0.92
N VAL A 22 -2.39 6.19 0.14
CA VAL A 22 -1.62 6.02 -1.10
C VAL A 22 -0.28 5.35 -0.82
N HIS A 23 0.42 5.74 0.24
CA HIS A 23 1.69 5.10 0.61
C HIS A 23 1.50 3.62 0.96
N VAL A 24 0.51 3.28 1.79
CA VAL A 24 0.19 1.88 2.14
C VAL A 24 -0.15 1.07 0.88
N GLU A 25 -1.05 1.58 0.04
CA GLU A 25 -1.48 0.92 -1.19
C GLU A 25 -0.30 0.68 -2.16
N SER A 26 0.56 1.69 -2.35
CA SER A 26 1.75 1.58 -3.20
C SER A 26 2.76 0.54 -2.68
N THR A 27 2.89 0.43 -1.36
CA THR A 27 3.80 -0.52 -0.71
C THR A 27 3.31 -1.95 -0.92
N VAL A 28 2.01 -2.19 -0.73
CA VAL A 28 1.38 -3.49 -0.98
C VAL A 28 1.51 -3.88 -2.46
N LYS A 29 1.17 -2.98 -3.38
CA LYS A 29 1.30 -3.22 -4.83
C LYS A 29 2.73 -3.58 -5.23
N SER A 30 3.71 -2.89 -4.66
CA SER A 30 5.13 -3.14 -4.91
C SER A 30 5.58 -4.51 -4.40
N ALA A 31 5.13 -4.90 -3.20
CA ALA A 31 5.43 -6.23 -2.64
C ALA A 31 4.86 -7.36 -3.51
N VAL A 32 3.60 -7.22 -3.95
CA VAL A 32 2.97 -8.19 -4.87
C VAL A 32 3.71 -8.27 -6.21
N LYS A 33 4.15 -7.12 -6.76
CA LYS A 33 4.94 -7.10 -8.00
C LYS A 33 6.25 -7.87 -7.86
N ARG A 34 6.95 -7.75 -6.73
CA ARG A 34 8.19 -8.51 -6.48
C ARG A 34 7.96 -10.02 -6.43
N VAL A 35 6.87 -10.46 -5.78
CA VAL A 35 6.49 -11.88 -5.76
C VAL A 35 6.24 -12.39 -7.18
N ARG A 36 5.47 -11.64 -7.99
CA ARG A 36 5.21 -12.01 -9.40
C ARG A 36 6.50 -12.08 -10.23
N ALA A 37 7.41 -11.12 -10.07
CA ALA A 37 8.68 -11.11 -10.78
C ALA A 37 9.58 -12.30 -10.40
N ALA A 38 9.59 -12.71 -9.12
CA ALA A 38 10.32 -13.90 -8.67
C ALA A 38 9.72 -15.19 -9.26
N LEU A 39 8.38 -15.26 -9.35
CA LEU A 39 7.69 -16.38 -9.99
C LEU A 39 7.99 -16.49 -11.49
N GLU A 40 8.04 -15.37 -12.22
CA GLU A 40 8.40 -15.33 -13.64
C GLU A 40 9.82 -15.86 -13.88
N LYS A 41 10.74 -15.59 -12.95
CA LYS A 41 12.13 -16.10 -12.99
C LYS A 41 12.26 -17.57 -12.58
N LYS A 42 11.16 -18.22 -12.15
CA LYS A 42 11.12 -19.59 -11.61
C LYS A 42 12.01 -19.81 -10.37
N ASP A 43 12.36 -18.74 -9.65
CA ASP A 43 13.10 -18.83 -8.39
C ASP A 43 12.12 -19.06 -7.24
N VAL A 44 12.01 -20.32 -6.82
CA VAL A 44 11.04 -20.76 -5.80
C VAL A 44 11.39 -20.24 -4.41
N ASP A 45 12.68 -20.10 -4.09
CA ASP A 45 13.13 -19.66 -2.77
C ASP A 45 13.01 -18.15 -2.63
N GLU A 46 13.36 -17.39 -3.68
CA GLU A 46 13.12 -15.95 -3.72
C GLU A 46 11.62 -15.64 -3.67
N ALA A 47 10.78 -16.38 -4.40
CA ALA A 47 9.33 -16.20 -4.39
C ALA A 47 8.71 -16.46 -3.00
N ARG A 48 9.14 -17.53 -2.31
CA ARG A 48 8.70 -17.83 -0.93
C ARG A 48 9.08 -16.72 0.03
N ASN A 49 10.34 -16.27 0.00
CA ASN A 49 10.82 -15.20 0.85
C ASN A 49 10.09 -13.87 0.59
N ALA A 50 9.84 -13.55 -0.69
CA ALA A 50 9.06 -12.38 -1.07
C ALA A 50 7.61 -12.47 -0.57
N LEU A 51 7.00 -13.66 -0.64
CA LEU A 51 5.64 -13.91 -0.17
C LEU A 51 5.52 -13.73 1.35
N PHE A 52 6.43 -14.31 2.14
CA PHE A 52 6.44 -14.13 3.59
C PHE A 52 6.55 -12.65 4.01
N LYS A 53 7.28 -11.83 3.25
CA LYS A 53 7.36 -10.38 3.47
C LYS A 53 6.11 -9.64 3.02
N ALA A 54 5.39 -10.13 2.00
CA ALA A 54 4.18 -9.50 1.48
C ALA A 54 2.94 -9.75 2.37
N ILE A 55 2.80 -10.94 2.96
CA ILE A 55 1.67 -11.31 3.82
C ILE A 55 1.38 -10.28 4.95
N PRO A 56 2.35 -9.88 5.79
CA PRO A 56 2.07 -8.92 6.86
C PRO A 56 1.72 -7.52 6.34
N LEU A 57 2.22 -7.14 5.16
CA LEU A 57 1.87 -5.86 4.52
C LEU A 57 0.41 -5.86 4.04
N ILE A 58 -0.07 -6.98 3.50
CA ILE A 58 -1.46 -7.14 3.06
C ILE A 58 -2.40 -7.19 4.28
N ARG A 59 -2.05 -7.92 5.34
CA ARG A 59 -2.88 -8.05 6.55
C ARG A 59 -3.04 -6.72 7.32
N LYS A 60 -2.02 -5.86 7.26
CA LYS A 60 -1.97 -4.59 7.99
C LYS A 60 -2.67 -3.44 7.22
N GLY A 61 -2.80 -3.59 5.90
CA GLY A 61 -3.43 -2.61 5.01
C GLY A 61 -4.93 -2.49 5.19
#